data_AF-A0A6B1HAQ0-F1
#
_entry.id   AF-A0A6B1HAQ0-F1
#
_cell.length_a   1.000
_cell.length_b   1.000
_cell.length_c   1.000
_cell.angle_alpha   90.00
_cell.angle_beta   90.00
_cell.angle_gamma   90.00
#
_symmetry.space_group_name_H-M   'P 1'
#
loop_
_entity.id
_entity.type
_entity.pdbx_description
1 polymer ?
#
loop_
_entity_poly.entity_id
_entity_poly.type
_entity_poly.pdbx_seq_one_letter_code
_entity_poly.pdbx_strand_id
1 'polypeptide(L)'
;MDRQDGRTVPLGRFSRTRRFTMKRLFRPCRAHALAAIVPGLLALALSSASAAAAQEGKLRIVQTNSAGDNVHIIDPATNKVVQVIDGIPKVHGVAAAPDGGTLYFSNEIDRTLEIVPTDVMEVVERIPLSGRPHNVAISNDGRKVYVAIIQDCSCVDIVDLEKGEVVKSIPTRGTVHNVFMSPDGRRT
;
A
#
# COMPACT_ATOMS: atom_id res chain seq x y z
N MET A 1 -40.73 29.26 -36.99
CA MET A 1 -41.71 29.36 -35.89
C MET A 1 -41.28 28.35 -34.85
N ASP A 2 -40.93 28.62 -33.58
CA ASP A 2 -41.01 29.76 -32.64
C ASP A 2 -39.72 29.73 -31.78
N ARG A 3 -38.98 30.83 -31.50
CA ARG A 3 -39.17 31.89 -30.48
C ARG A 3 -39.24 31.39 -29.02
N GLN A 4 -38.20 31.67 -28.22
CA GLN A 4 -38.15 32.64 -27.08
C GLN A 4 -38.46 31.94 -25.73
N ASP A 5 -37.89 32.15 -24.54
CA ASP A 5 -37.26 33.26 -23.78
C ASP A 5 -36.35 32.63 -22.67
N GLY A 6 -35.43 33.27 -21.92
CA GLY A 6 -35.19 34.67 -21.59
C GLY A 6 -35.52 34.99 -20.12
N ARG A 7 -34.47 35.15 -19.26
CA ARG A 7 -34.38 36.00 -18.04
C ARG A 7 -35.07 35.48 -16.74
N THR A 8 -34.70 35.78 -15.49
CA THR A 8 -33.78 36.75 -14.81
C THR A 8 -33.72 36.41 -13.31
N VAL A 9 -32.66 36.79 -12.58
CA VAL A 9 -32.61 36.82 -11.10
C VAL A 9 -32.31 38.25 -10.62
N PRO A 10 -33.07 38.85 -9.69
CA PRO A 10 -32.77 40.19 -9.19
C PRO A 10 -32.07 40.18 -7.81
N LEU A 11 -31.12 41.11 -7.67
CA LEU A 11 -30.45 41.51 -6.43
C LEU A 11 -31.31 42.53 -5.68
N GLY A 12 -31.63 42.25 -4.42
CA GLY A 12 -32.34 43.16 -3.51
C GLY A 12 -31.37 43.86 -2.55
N ARG A 13 -31.15 45.16 -2.76
CA ARG A 13 -30.43 46.09 -1.88
C ARG A 13 -31.49 46.92 -1.14
N PHE A 14 -31.45 47.02 0.19
CA PHE A 14 -32.14 48.10 0.91
C PHE A 14 -31.32 48.58 2.10
N SER A 15 -30.98 49.87 2.05
CA SER A 15 -30.49 50.66 3.16
C SER A 15 -31.65 51.46 3.75
N ARG A 16 -31.62 51.74 5.07
CA ARG A 16 -31.92 53.05 5.66
C ARG A 16 -31.85 53.01 7.20
N THR A 17 -30.84 53.72 7.70
CA THR A 17 -30.83 54.68 8.83
C THR A 17 -32.09 54.80 9.71
N ARG A 18 -31.89 54.86 11.04
CA ARG A 18 -32.25 56.02 11.89
C ARG A 18 -31.59 55.95 13.28
N ARG A 19 -31.12 57.12 13.72
CA ARG A 19 -30.48 57.42 15.01
C ARG A 19 -31.53 57.50 16.13
N PHE A 20 -31.19 57.14 17.37
CA PHE A 20 -31.84 57.68 18.57
C PHE A 20 -30.87 57.69 19.77
N THR A 21 -31.23 58.53 20.74
CA THR A 21 -30.39 59.38 21.59
C THR A 21 -30.05 58.77 22.96
N MET A 22 -28.93 59.24 23.53
CA MET A 22 -28.47 59.20 24.94
C MET A 22 -29.55 59.00 26.02
N LYS A 23 -29.20 58.27 27.09
CA LYS A 23 -29.09 58.79 28.48
C LYS A 23 -28.71 57.72 29.52
N ARG A 24 -27.76 58.12 30.39
CA ARG A 24 -27.61 57.82 31.84
C ARG A 24 -27.22 56.37 32.20
N LEU A 25 -26.14 56.09 32.95
CA LEU A 25 -25.60 56.57 34.24
C LEU A 25 -25.64 55.33 35.15
N PHE A 26 -24.50 54.72 35.52
CA PHE A 26 -24.28 54.03 36.82
C PHE A 26 -22.82 53.55 36.91
N ARG A 27 -22.26 53.70 38.11
CA ARG A 27 -20.85 53.54 38.52
C ARG A 27 -20.56 52.11 39.05
N PRO A 28 -19.29 51.73 39.35
CA PRO A 28 -18.68 50.45 39.00
C PRO A 28 -18.77 49.37 40.09
N CYS A 29 -18.64 48.10 39.70
CA CYS A 29 -18.02 47.08 40.54
C CYS A 29 -17.39 45.97 39.67
N ARG A 30 -16.25 45.46 40.15
CA ARG A 30 -15.29 44.60 39.44
C ARG A 30 -15.83 43.19 39.15
N ALA A 31 -15.48 42.64 37.98
CA ALA A 31 -14.74 41.39 37.76
C ALA A 31 -15.14 40.68 36.45
N HIS A 32 -14.15 39.95 35.90
CA HIS A 32 -14.22 38.91 34.85
C HIS A 32 -13.63 39.23 33.46
N ALA A 33 -12.54 38.51 33.20
CA ALA A 33 -12.06 37.94 31.93
C ALA A 33 -11.66 38.90 30.78
N LEU A 34 -10.36 39.22 30.72
CA LEU A 34 -9.69 39.62 29.48
C LEU A 34 -9.39 38.37 28.64
N ALA A 35 -9.92 38.39 27.41
CA ALA A 35 -9.71 37.39 26.39
C ALA A 35 -8.31 37.53 25.73
N ALA A 36 -7.68 36.36 25.57
CA ALA A 36 -6.75 35.91 24.54
C ALA A 36 -6.07 36.93 23.61
N ILE A 37 -4.74 37.03 23.74
CA ILE A 37 -3.81 37.13 22.61
C ILE A 37 -2.65 36.17 22.92
N VAL A 38 -2.63 35.01 22.26
CA VAL A 38 -1.59 33.97 22.39
C VAL A 38 -0.40 34.35 21.49
N PRO A 39 0.86 34.09 21.91
CA PRO A 39 2.05 34.79 21.41
C PRO A 39 2.61 34.20 20.11
N GLY A 40 3.30 35.05 19.34
CA GLY A 40 4.11 34.64 18.19
C GLY A 40 5.30 33.78 18.64
N LEU A 41 5.15 32.47 18.52
CA LEU A 41 6.20 31.48 18.73
C LEU A 41 6.98 31.30 17.41
N LEU A 42 8.26 31.64 17.42
CA LEU A 42 9.19 31.36 16.33
C LEU A 42 9.29 29.83 16.18
N ALA A 43 8.66 29.28 15.15
CA ALA A 43 8.70 27.85 14.86
C ALA A 43 10.12 27.44 14.44
N LEU A 44 10.83 26.74 15.32
CA LEU A 44 12.01 25.97 14.95
C LEU A 44 11.52 24.86 14.01
N ALA A 45 11.84 24.96 12.72
CA ALA A 45 11.59 23.89 11.77
C ALA A 45 12.47 22.69 12.13
N LEU A 46 11.98 21.82 13.02
CA LEU A 46 12.47 20.46 13.11
C LEU A 46 12.22 19.83 11.75
N SER A 47 13.29 19.65 10.99
CA SER A 47 13.32 18.81 9.80
C SER A 47 12.60 17.50 10.13
N SER A 48 11.39 17.31 9.60
CA SER A 48 10.72 16.02 9.59
C SER A 48 11.43 15.12 8.58
N ALA A 49 12.66 14.75 8.90
CA ALA A 49 13.24 13.54 8.35
C ALA A 49 12.59 12.38 9.11
N SER A 50 11.32 12.08 8.78
CA SER A 50 10.86 10.71 8.92
C SER A 50 11.51 9.94 7.77
N ALA A 51 12.81 9.68 7.91
CA ALA A 51 13.39 8.53 7.25
C ALA A 51 12.69 7.35 7.92
N ALA A 52 11.80 6.70 7.16
CA ALA A 52 11.15 5.47 7.55
C ALA A 52 12.19 4.62 8.29
N ALA A 53 11.99 4.47 9.60
CA ALA A 53 12.76 3.50 10.35
C ALA A 53 12.48 2.19 9.64
N ALA A 54 13.50 1.62 8.98
CA ALA A 54 13.45 0.26 8.52
C ALA A 54 13.09 -0.54 9.78
N GLN A 55 11.85 -1.01 9.82
CA GLN A 55 11.41 -1.89 10.89
C GLN A 55 12.34 -3.09 10.77
N GLU A 56 13.23 -3.30 11.76
CA GLU A 56 14.12 -4.46 11.74
C GLU A 56 13.22 -5.69 11.79
N GLY A 57 12.92 -6.20 10.59
CA GLY A 57 12.09 -7.37 10.39
C GLY A 57 12.76 -8.53 11.10
N LYS A 58 11.97 -9.29 11.85
CA LYS A 58 12.48 -10.48 12.51
C LYS A 58 13.04 -11.43 11.45
N LEU A 59 14.34 -11.73 11.48
CA LEU A 59 14.95 -12.62 10.51
C LEU A 59 14.26 -14.00 10.55
N ARG A 60 13.84 -14.48 9.38
CA ARG A 60 13.20 -15.79 9.19
C ARG A 60 13.74 -16.49 7.95
N ILE A 61 13.87 -17.81 8.04
CA ILE A 61 14.00 -18.66 6.87
C ILE A 61 12.58 -19.04 6.46
N VAL A 62 12.23 -18.81 5.19
CA VAL A 62 10.94 -19.17 4.61
C VAL A 62 11.15 -20.34 3.66
N GLN A 63 10.57 -21.49 3.98
CA GLN A 63 10.75 -22.72 3.22
C GLN A 63 9.42 -23.16 2.62
N THR A 64 9.31 -23.10 1.30
CA THR A 64 8.16 -23.59 0.54
C THR A 64 8.17 -25.11 0.45
N ASN A 65 6.98 -25.72 0.40
CA ASN A 65 6.79 -27.15 0.21
C ASN A 65 6.05 -27.42 -1.12
N SER A 66 6.79 -27.52 -2.22
CA SER A 66 6.23 -27.70 -3.57
C SER A 66 5.60 -29.09 -3.81
N ALA A 67 5.62 -29.99 -2.84
CA ALA A 67 4.93 -31.27 -2.87
C ALA A 67 3.67 -31.29 -1.98
N GLY A 68 3.47 -30.25 -1.17
CA GLY A 68 2.32 -30.10 -0.26
C GLY A 68 1.59 -28.78 -0.50
N ASP A 69 0.99 -28.23 0.54
CA ASP A 69 0.14 -27.04 0.51
C ASP A 69 0.52 -25.99 1.57
N ASN A 70 1.78 -26.05 2.04
CA ASN A 70 2.23 -25.27 3.18
C ASN A 70 3.64 -24.66 3.05
N VAL A 71 3.91 -23.69 3.91
CA VAL A 71 5.20 -22.98 4.02
C VAL A 71 5.65 -23.03 5.48
N HIS A 72 6.90 -23.40 5.71
CA HIS A 72 7.49 -23.44 7.04
C HIS A 72 8.28 -22.16 7.30
N ILE A 73 7.97 -21.49 8.41
CA ILE A 73 8.71 -20.34 8.90
C ILE A 73 9.65 -20.82 9.99
N ILE A 74 10.95 -20.67 9.76
CA ILE A 74 12.00 -21.19 10.62
C ILE A 74 12.74 -20.01 11.26
N ASP A 75 12.95 -20.11 12.57
CA ASP A 75 13.80 -19.18 13.31
C ASP A 75 15.26 -19.62 13.20
N PRO A 76 16.14 -18.86 12.52
CA PRO A 76 17.52 -19.27 12.29
C PRO A 76 18.39 -19.23 13.55
N ALA A 77 17.97 -18.53 14.62
CA ALA A 77 18.71 -18.56 15.88
C ALA A 77 18.53 -19.89 16.62
N THR A 78 17.40 -20.57 16.40
CA THR A 78 17.06 -21.83 17.09
C THR A 78 16.98 -23.04 16.16
N ASN A 79 16.99 -22.82 14.84
CA ASN A 79 16.74 -23.83 13.81
C ASN A 79 15.42 -24.60 14.00
N LYS A 80 14.39 -23.92 14.52
CA LYS A 80 13.08 -24.51 14.75
C LYS A 80 12.03 -23.86 13.86
N VAL A 81 11.08 -24.68 13.42
CA VAL A 81 9.82 -24.19 12.83
C VAL A 81 9.06 -23.45 13.93
N VAL A 82 8.73 -22.19 13.66
CA VAL A 82 8.00 -21.32 14.60
C VAL A 82 6.59 -20.99 14.12
N GLN A 83 6.31 -21.19 12.82
CA GLN A 83 4.99 -21.01 12.23
C GLN A 83 4.89 -21.89 10.96
N VAL A 84 3.68 -22.31 10.62
CA VAL A 84 3.34 -22.90 9.32
C VAL A 84 2.23 -22.04 8.71
N ILE A 85 2.37 -21.75 7.41
CA ILE A 85 1.34 -21.09 6.60
C ILE A 85 0.74 -22.18 5.72
N ASP A 86 -0.56 -22.43 5.82
CA ASP A 86 -1.27 -23.43 5.02
C ASP A 86 -2.14 -22.76 3.95
N GLY A 87 -2.74 -23.57 3.07
CA GLY A 87 -3.70 -23.08 2.07
C GLY A 87 -3.05 -22.47 0.83
N ILE A 88 -1.82 -22.88 0.52
CA ILE A 88 -1.13 -22.57 -0.75
C ILE A 88 -0.73 -23.88 -1.44
N PRO A 89 -1.66 -24.55 -2.13
CA PRO A 89 -1.38 -25.82 -2.79
C PRO A 89 -0.22 -25.72 -3.78
N LYS A 90 0.76 -26.59 -3.62
CA LYS A 90 1.97 -26.65 -4.45
C LYS A 90 2.68 -25.30 -4.52
N VAL A 91 2.87 -24.67 -3.36
CA VAL A 91 3.64 -23.43 -3.22
C VAL A 91 5.06 -23.61 -3.73
N HIS A 92 5.52 -22.72 -4.62
CA HIS A 92 6.82 -22.85 -5.26
C HIS A 92 7.82 -21.78 -4.84
N GLY A 93 7.65 -20.57 -5.39
CA GLY A 93 8.52 -19.44 -5.19
C GLY A 93 8.06 -18.56 -4.05
N VAL A 94 8.99 -17.81 -3.47
CA VAL A 94 8.72 -16.78 -2.47
C VAL A 94 9.58 -15.55 -2.73
N ALA A 95 9.00 -14.37 -2.57
CA ALA A 95 9.72 -13.10 -2.48
C ALA A 95 9.19 -12.28 -1.31
N ALA A 96 10.06 -11.55 -0.63
CA ALA A 96 9.67 -10.60 0.41
C ALA A 96 9.63 -9.18 -0.16
N ALA A 97 8.67 -8.37 0.26
CA ALA A 97 8.67 -6.94 0.01
C ALA A 97 9.97 -6.30 0.56
N PRO A 98 10.47 -5.19 -0.02
CA PRO A 98 11.72 -4.55 0.44
C PRO A 98 11.71 -4.11 1.90
N ASP A 99 10.54 -3.77 2.44
CA ASP A 99 10.34 -3.44 3.86
C ASP A 99 10.18 -4.67 4.76
N GLY A 100 10.15 -5.87 4.17
CA GLY A 100 9.92 -7.14 4.86
C GLY A 100 8.49 -7.34 5.36
N GLY A 101 7.56 -6.42 5.08
CA GLY A 101 6.21 -6.43 5.65
C GLY A 101 5.29 -7.48 5.03
N THR A 102 5.54 -7.89 3.79
CA THR A 102 4.70 -8.83 3.03
C THR A 102 5.55 -9.87 2.31
N LEU A 103 5.07 -11.11 2.27
CA LEU A 103 5.59 -12.20 1.44
C LEU A 103 4.63 -12.45 0.28
N TYR A 104 5.23 -12.75 -0.88
CA TYR A 104 4.52 -13.11 -2.09
C TYR A 104 4.88 -14.53 -2.47
N PHE A 105 3.88 -15.41 -2.59
CA PHE A 105 4.08 -16.81 -2.95
C PHE A 105 3.41 -17.12 -4.27
N SER A 106 4.06 -17.93 -5.10
CA SER A 106 3.39 -18.52 -6.26
C SER A 106 2.69 -19.81 -5.87
N ASN A 107 1.44 -19.91 -6.30
CA ASN A 107 0.61 -21.09 -6.15
C ASN A 107 0.45 -21.78 -7.51
N GLU A 108 1.09 -22.94 -7.67
CA GLU A 108 1.08 -23.64 -8.96
C GLU A 108 -0.28 -24.24 -9.31
N ILE A 109 -1.08 -24.66 -8.33
CA ILE A 109 -2.36 -25.31 -8.59
C ILE A 109 -3.42 -24.28 -8.94
N ASP A 110 -3.57 -23.26 -8.09
CA ASP A 110 -4.61 -22.25 -8.25
C ASP A 110 -4.24 -21.18 -9.27
N ARG A 111 -2.97 -21.16 -9.72
CA ARG A 111 -2.43 -20.21 -10.71
C ARG A 111 -2.54 -18.77 -10.24
N THR A 112 -2.20 -18.55 -8.98
CA THR A 112 -2.31 -17.28 -8.29
C THR A 112 -0.97 -16.85 -7.70
N LEU A 113 -0.84 -15.54 -7.49
CA LEU A 113 0.10 -14.96 -6.56
C LEU A 113 -0.62 -14.73 -5.22
N GLU A 114 -0.15 -15.37 -4.17
CA GLU A 114 -0.64 -15.21 -2.80
C GLU A 114 0.07 -14.03 -2.13
N ILE A 115 -0.69 -13.19 -1.44
CA ILE A 115 -0.19 -12.07 -0.64
C ILE A 115 -0.34 -12.45 0.83
N VAL A 116 0.78 -12.46 1.56
CA VAL A 116 0.84 -12.88 2.96
C VAL A 116 1.57 -11.83 3.80
N PRO A 117 0.85 -11.01 4.58
CA PRO A 117 1.45 -10.10 5.54
C PRO A 117 2.24 -10.85 6.62
N THR A 118 3.40 -10.33 7.01
CA THR A 118 4.32 -11.00 7.95
C THR A 118 3.92 -10.85 9.42
N ASP A 119 3.03 -9.93 9.73
CA ASP A 119 2.47 -9.73 11.07
C ASP A 119 1.39 -10.78 11.40
N VAL A 120 0.64 -11.25 10.40
CA VAL A 120 -0.42 -12.25 10.56
C VAL A 120 0.01 -13.64 10.06
N MET A 121 0.85 -13.73 9.03
CA MET A 121 1.28 -14.99 8.39
C MET A 121 0.12 -15.82 7.84
N GLU A 122 -0.87 -15.15 7.24
CA GLU A 122 -2.02 -15.78 6.56
C GLU A 122 -2.21 -15.16 5.17
N VAL A 123 -2.79 -15.93 4.25
CA VAL A 123 -3.15 -15.42 2.91
C VAL A 123 -4.31 -14.43 3.04
N VAL A 124 -4.07 -13.18 2.66
CA VAL A 124 -5.11 -12.13 2.67
C VAL A 124 -5.68 -11.84 1.28
N GLU A 125 -4.92 -12.14 0.23
CA GLU A 125 -5.32 -11.87 -1.15
C GLU A 125 -4.66 -12.85 -2.12
N ARG A 126 -5.37 -13.11 -3.23
CA ARG A 126 -4.91 -13.94 -4.35
C ARG A 126 -5.10 -13.18 -5.65
N ILE A 127 -4.01 -12.96 -6.38
CA ILE A 127 -4.04 -12.33 -7.70
C ILE A 127 -3.95 -13.42 -8.77
N PRO A 128 -4.94 -13.56 -9.68
CA PRO A 128 -4.87 -14.50 -10.79
C PRO A 128 -3.71 -14.20 -11.73
N LEU A 129 -3.00 -15.24 -12.16
CA LEU A 129 -1.89 -15.16 -13.11
C LEU A 129 -2.28 -15.70 -14.49
N SER A 130 -1.44 -15.45 -15.50
CA SER A 130 -1.72 -15.87 -16.88
C SER A 130 -1.56 -17.37 -17.14
N GLY A 131 -0.95 -18.11 -16.21
CA GLY A 131 -0.70 -19.55 -16.34
C GLY A 131 -0.08 -20.14 -15.09
N ARG A 132 0.46 -21.35 -15.19
CA ARG A 132 1.10 -22.02 -14.04
C ARG A 132 2.40 -21.30 -13.64
N PRO A 133 2.48 -20.70 -12.44
CA PRO A 133 3.67 -19.99 -12.00
C PRO A 133 4.79 -20.93 -11.55
N HIS A 134 5.96 -20.36 -11.30
CA HIS A 134 7.09 -21.02 -10.67
C HIS A 134 7.78 -20.05 -9.72
N ASN A 135 8.97 -19.55 -10.01
CA ASN A 135 9.62 -18.62 -9.08
C ASN A 135 9.11 -17.18 -9.23
N VAL A 136 9.30 -16.36 -8.19
CA VAL A 136 8.85 -14.96 -8.13
C VAL A 136 9.98 -14.03 -7.70
N ALA A 137 9.91 -12.77 -8.10
CA ALA A 137 10.79 -11.69 -7.63
C ALA A 137 10.01 -10.38 -7.48
N ILE A 138 10.33 -9.58 -6.47
CA ILE A 138 9.75 -8.25 -6.26
C ILE A 138 10.65 -7.17 -6.89
N SER A 139 10.07 -6.06 -7.35
CA SER A 139 10.83 -4.85 -7.69
C SER A 139 11.40 -4.19 -6.43
N ASN A 140 12.52 -3.47 -6.58
CA ASN A 140 13.16 -2.78 -5.45
C ASN A 140 12.32 -1.67 -4.82
N ASP A 141 11.34 -1.14 -5.57
CA ASP A 141 10.36 -0.18 -5.05
C ASP A 141 9.13 -0.84 -4.42
N GLY A 142 9.05 -2.18 -4.40
CA GLY A 142 7.97 -2.94 -3.80
C GLY A 142 6.64 -2.88 -4.54
N ARG A 143 6.57 -2.29 -5.74
CA ARG A 143 5.30 -2.07 -6.47
C ARG A 143 4.92 -3.18 -7.44
N LYS A 144 5.87 -4.00 -7.87
CA LYS A 144 5.63 -5.02 -8.89
C LYS A 144 6.24 -6.36 -8.50
N VAL A 145 5.48 -7.42 -8.74
CA VAL A 145 5.99 -8.80 -8.67
C VAL A 145 6.14 -9.34 -10.09
N TYR A 146 7.31 -9.91 -10.36
CA TYR A 146 7.62 -10.63 -11.57
C TYR A 146 7.47 -12.11 -11.30
N VAL A 147 6.69 -12.81 -12.10
CA VAL A 147 6.39 -14.23 -11.91
C VAL A 147 6.78 -15.01 -13.16
N ALA A 148 7.62 -16.03 -13.00
CA ALA A 148 7.93 -16.94 -14.09
C ALA A 148 6.74 -17.87 -14.34
N ILE A 149 6.16 -17.82 -15.53
CA ILE A 149 5.00 -18.64 -15.93
C ILE A 149 5.47 -19.75 -16.86
N ILE A 150 5.46 -20.99 -16.35
CA ILE A 150 6.15 -22.12 -16.96
C ILE A 150 5.29 -22.91 -17.96
N GLN A 151 3.98 -22.70 -17.93
CA GLN A 151 3.02 -23.31 -18.86
C GLN A 151 2.08 -22.24 -19.41
N ASP A 152 1.33 -22.57 -20.45
CA ASP A 152 0.40 -21.68 -21.16
C ASP A 152 1.11 -20.60 -22.02
N CYS A 153 1.81 -19.64 -21.42
CA CYS A 153 2.45 -18.54 -22.16
C CYS A 153 3.99 -18.67 -22.31
N SER A 154 4.66 -19.45 -21.46
CA SER A 154 6.14 -19.44 -21.32
C SER A 154 6.69 -18.01 -21.24
N CYS A 155 6.25 -17.28 -20.22
CA CYS A 155 6.42 -15.84 -20.11
C CYS A 155 6.78 -15.40 -18.69
N VAL A 156 7.07 -14.11 -18.53
CA VAL A 156 7.14 -13.46 -17.21
C VAL A 156 5.95 -12.55 -17.06
N ASP A 157 5.08 -12.84 -16.11
CA ASP A 157 4.01 -11.93 -15.70
C ASP A 157 4.59 -10.80 -14.86
N ILE A 158 4.08 -9.59 -15.09
CA ILE A 158 4.31 -8.41 -14.28
C ILE A 158 2.99 -8.11 -13.59
N VAL A 159 2.93 -8.39 -12.30
CA VAL A 159 1.83 -8.04 -11.42
C VAL A 159 2.06 -6.64 -10.86
N ASP A 160 1.08 -5.75 -10.99
CA ASP A 160 1.07 -4.44 -10.35
C ASP A 160 0.29 -4.54 -9.04
N LEU A 161 0.98 -4.32 -7.92
CA LEU A 161 0.43 -4.55 -6.59
C LEU A 161 -0.55 -3.45 -6.15
N GLU A 162 -0.49 -2.26 -6.75
CA GLU A 162 -1.47 -1.20 -6.49
C GLU A 162 -2.80 -1.53 -7.17
N LYS A 163 -2.74 -2.16 -8.35
CA LYS A 163 -3.93 -2.55 -9.12
C LYS A 163 -4.47 -3.93 -8.76
N GLY A 164 -3.65 -4.79 -8.15
CA GLY A 164 -4.02 -6.17 -7.83
C GLY A 164 -4.18 -7.06 -9.06
N GLU A 165 -3.44 -6.80 -10.14
CA GLU A 165 -3.62 -7.53 -11.41
C GLU A 165 -2.32 -7.68 -12.23
N VAL A 166 -2.31 -8.65 -13.15
CA VAL A 166 -1.28 -8.77 -14.18
C VAL A 166 -1.45 -7.64 -15.19
N VAL A 167 -0.47 -6.73 -15.26
CA VAL A 167 -0.49 -5.60 -16.20
C VAL A 167 0.25 -5.88 -17.51
N LYS A 168 1.09 -6.92 -17.53
CA LYS A 168 1.85 -7.32 -18.72
C LYS A 168 2.38 -8.75 -18.59
N SER A 169 2.45 -9.46 -19.71
CA SER A 169 3.18 -10.73 -19.83
C SER A 169 4.28 -10.58 -20.88
N ILE A 170 5.53 -10.88 -20.51
CA ILE A 170 6.69 -10.80 -21.42
C ILE A 170 7.01 -12.22 -21.93
N PRO A 171 6.78 -12.52 -23.22
CA PRO A 171 7.10 -13.84 -23.74
C PRO A 171 8.60 -14.10 -23.68
N THR A 172 8.96 -15.35 -23.40
CA THR A 172 10.35 -15.82 -23.40
C THR A 172 10.56 -16.88 -24.47
N ARG A 173 11.81 -17.33 -24.63
CA ARG A 173 12.15 -18.44 -25.52
C ARG A 173 12.25 -19.72 -24.70
N GLY A 174 11.23 -20.57 -24.78
CA GLY A 174 11.16 -21.84 -24.06
C GLY A 174 10.67 -21.68 -22.62
N THR A 175 10.72 -22.76 -21.85
CA THR A 175 10.21 -22.80 -20.48
C THR A 175 11.09 -21.97 -19.55
N VAL A 176 10.47 -21.09 -18.78
CA VAL A 176 11.13 -20.35 -17.70
C VAL A 176 11.11 -21.16 -16.40
N HIS A 177 11.79 -20.66 -15.37
CA HIS A 177 11.76 -21.30 -14.06
C HIS A 177 12.02 -20.28 -12.95
N ASN A 178 13.20 -19.65 -13.00
CA ASN A 178 13.61 -18.63 -12.05
C ASN A 178 13.46 -17.23 -12.64
N VAL A 179 13.17 -16.28 -11.76
CA VAL A 179 13.23 -14.84 -12.04
C VAL A 179 14.04 -14.21 -10.93
N PHE A 180 14.89 -13.25 -11.28
CA PHE A 180 15.75 -12.55 -10.36
C PHE A 180 15.70 -11.05 -10.68
N MET A 181 15.68 -10.23 -9.64
CA MET A 181 15.80 -8.79 -9.73
C MET A 181 17.16 -8.38 -9.22
N SER A 182 17.87 -7.53 -9.96
CA SER A 182 19.15 -7.02 -9.49
C SER A 182 18.99 -6.07 -8.32
N PRO A 183 19.93 -6.05 -7.36
CA PRO A 183 19.86 -5.17 -6.21
C PRO A 183 19.76 -3.67 -6.57
N ASP A 184 20.29 -3.27 -7.73
CA ASP A 184 20.24 -1.88 -8.21
C ASP A 184 19.03 -1.57 -9.11
N GLY A 185 18.29 -2.59 -9.54
CA GLY A 185 17.11 -2.48 -10.41
C GLY A 185 17.42 -1.89 -11.79
N ARG A 186 18.69 -1.77 -12.16
CA ARG A 186 19.16 -1.06 -13.37
C ARG A 186 19.98 -1.93 -14.30
N ARG A 187 20.41 -3.12 -13.86
CA ARG A 187 21.15 -4.07 -14.71
C ARG A 187 20.62 -5.49 -14.50
N THR A 188 20.21 -6.16 -15.56
CA THR A 188 19.93 -7.61 -15.62
C THR A 188 20.85 -8.24 -16.63
#